data_AF-A0AAW2ITC3-F1
#
_entry.id   AF-A0AAW2ITC3-F1
#
_cell.length_a   1.000
_cell.length_b   1.000
_cell.length_c   1.000
_cell.angle_alpha   90.00
_cell.angle_beta   90.00
_cell.angle_gamma   90.00
#
_symmetry.space_group_name_H-M   'P 1'
#
loop_
_entity.id
_entity.type
_entity.pdbx_description
1 polymer ?
#
loop_
_entity_poly.entity_id
_entity_poly.type
_entity_poly.pdbx_seq_one_letter_code
_entity_poly.pdbx_strand_id
1 'polypeptide(L)'
;MEFDDDFNLENPFSNSNDDDDASFPLLLFHTETAHMPSSTYLQTLSTTRRCRCRRGRIVSLIQYYSLNFDPFSPYLAINYMDRFLSTSHYSIPLDGKPWILNLVAVSCVSLALKMRKMEFSISDFQDDLFNCYNRMQQAVVAAMDDCESVVEMGSCTPANVLDAQCFSYSSSENKQMSATGNGDIRGLKRRKTSEFAADM
;
A
#
# COMPACT_ATOMS: atom_id res chain seq x y z
N MET A 1 18.20 -22.43 -19.96
CA MET A 1 18.09 -22.00 -18.56
C MET A 1 16.62 -22.03 -18.25
N GLU A 2 16.13 -23.24 -17.96
CA GLU A 2 14.74 -23.48 -17.55
C GLU A 2 14.64 -23.01 -16.10
N PHE A 3 13.84 -21.98 -15.87
CA PHE A 3 13.37 -21.63 -14.54
C PHE A 3 12.04 -22.34 -14.34
N ASP A 4 12.11 -23.62 -13.97
CA ASP A 4 10.99 -24.33 -13.34
C ASP A 4 10.86 -23.80 -11.90
N ASP A 5 10.39 -22.57 -11.75
CA ASP A 5 9.76 -22.12 -10.50
C ASP A 5 8.33 -22.67 -10.48
N ASP A 6 8.25 -24.01 -10.46
CA ASP A 6 7.04 -24.75 -10.16
C ASP A 6 6.71 -24.44 -8.70
N PHE A 7 5.93 -23.38 -8.52
CA PHE A 7 5.30 -23.05 -7.26
C PHE A 7 4.32 -24.19 -6.98
N ASN A 8 4.83 -25.30 -6.45
CA ASN A 8 4.06 -26.44 -6.00
C ASN A 8 3.20 -25.95 -4.84
N LEU A 9 2.03 -25.40 -5.17
CA LEU A 9 0.91 -25.29 -4.25
C LEU A 9 0.50 -26.72 -3.97
N GLU A 10 1.17 -27.29 -2.97
CA GLU A 10 0.99 -28.63 -2.49
C GLU A 10 -0.50 -28.86 -2.31
N ASN A 11 -1.03 -29.78 -3.11
CA ASN A 11 -2.40 -30.21 -2.98
C ASN A 11 -2.49 -30.90 -1.62
N PRO A 12 -3.27 -30.37 -0.65
CA PRO A 12 -3.36 -30.96 0.68
C PRO A 12 -3.89 -32.40 0.66
N PHE A 13 -4.43 -32.86 -0.48
CA PHE A 13 -4.89 -34.23 -0.70
C PHE A 13 -3.81 -35.19 -1.23
N SER A 14 -2.64 -34.69 -1.68
CA SER A 14 -1.58 -35.53 -2.26
C SER A 14 -0.81 -36.35 -1.23
N ASN A 15 -1.02 -36.13 0.07
CA ASN A 15 -0.33 -36.86 1.15
C ASN A 15 -1.20 -37.89 1.88
N SER A 16 -2.32 -38.32 1.28
CA SER A 16 -3.23 -39.33 1.86
C SER A 16 -2.91 -40.75 1.41
N ASN A 17 -1.67 -41.18 1.61
CA ASN A 17 -1.42 -42.60 1.84
C ASN A 17 -1.61 -42.80 3.35
N ASP A 18 -2.83 -43.08 3.82
CA ASP A 18 -3.14 -43.74 5.11
C ASP A 18 -4.68 -43.86 5.28
N ASP A 19 -5.20 -45.01 4.86
CA ASP A 19 -6.35 -45.85 5.30
C ASP A 19 -7.54 -45.36 6.17
N ASP A 20 -7.79 -44.06 6.43
CA ASP A 20 -8.96 -43.62 7.24
C ASP A 20 -9.98 -42.75 6.45
N ASP A 21 -10.86 -43.41 5.70
CA ASP A 21 -11.96 -42.83 4.89
C ASP A 21 -12.97 -41.98 5.72
N ALA A 22 -13.07 -42.22 7.04
CA ALA A 22 -13.96 -41.49 7.95
C ALA A 22 -13.46 -40.08 8.32
N SER A 23 -12.16 -39.80 8.14
CA SER A 23 -11.54 -38.51 8.51
C SER A 23 -11.53 -37.51 7.36
N PHE A 24 -11.73 -37.97 6.13
CA PHE A 24 -11.70 -37.15 4.92
C PHE A 24 -12.73 -36.00 4.94
N PRO A 25 -14.00 -36.19 5.35
CA PRO A 25 -14.95 -35.08 5.45
C PRO A 25 -14.55 -34.03 6.49
N LEU A 26 -14.03 -34.45 7.65
CA LEU A 26 -13.59 -33.51 8.71
C LEU A 26 -12.37 -32.70 8.26
N LEU A 27 -11.45 -33.31 7.54
CA LEU A 27 -10.29 -32.64 6.96
C LEU A 27 -10.71 -31.58 5.91
N LEU A 28 -11.71 -31.90 5.08
CA LEU A 28 -12.31 -30.98 4.12
C LEU A 28 -12.91 -29.74 4.81
N PHE A 29 -13.72 -29.94 5.85
CA PHE A 29 -14.29 -28.84 6.62
C PHE A 29 -13.22 -28.01 7.33
N HIS A 30 -12.21 -28.65 7.91
CA HIS A 30 -11.10 -27.93 8.54
C HIS A 30 -10.37 -27.05 7.51
N THR A 31 -10.09 -27.59 6.33
CA THR A 31 -9.47 -26.86 5.22
C THR A 31 -10.37 -25.71 4.77
N GLU A 32 -11.67 -25.95 4.59
CA GLU A 32 -12.65 -24.92 4.22
C GLU A 32 -12.61 -23.73 5.19
N THR A 33 -12.55 -23.98 6.50
CA THR A 33 -12.51 -22.89 7.50
C THR A 33 -11.29 -21.99 7.37
N ALA A 34 -10.12 -22.52 6.96
CA ALA A 34 -8.92 -21.72 6.70
C ALA A 34 -9.06 -20.80 5.47
N HIS A 35 -10.04 -21.08 4.61
CA HIS A 35 -10.34 -20.32 3.39
C HIS A 35 -11.61 -19.45 3.50
N MET A 36 -12.16 -19.28 4.72
CA MET A 36 -13.26 -18.35 4.97
C MET A 36 -12.77 -16.90 5.19
N PRO A 37 -13.54 -15.88 4.76
CA PRO A 37 -13.32 -14.49 5.16
C PRO A 37 -13.46 -14.31 6.69
N SER A 38 -12.95 -13.21 7.24
CA SER A 38 -13.11 -12.85 8.66
C SER A 38 -14.57 -12.82 9.06
N SER A 39 -14.86 -13.21 10.31
CA SER A 39 -16.20 -13.20 10.88
C SER A 39 -16.89 -11.83 10.82
N THR A 40 -16.12 -10.74 10.88
CA THR A 40 -16.65 -9.36 10.81
C THR A 40 -16.91 -8.88 9.38
N TYR A 41 -16.46 -9.61 8.36
CA TYR A 41 -16.54 -9.19 6.96
C TYR A 41 -17.99 -9.04 6.48
N LEU A 42 -18.83 -10.04 6.74
CA LEU A 42 -20.24 -10.02 6.31
C LEU A 42 -21.02 -8.90 7.00
N GLN A 43 -20.76 -8.67 8.29
CA GLN A 43 -21.36 -7.55 9.02
C GLN A 43 -20.91 -6.19 8.45
N THR A 44 -19.66 -6.09 8.03
CA THR A 44 -19.13 -4.87 7.38
C THR A 44 -19.77 -4.64 6.01
N LEU A 45 -19.96 -5.69 5.20
CA LEU A 45 -20.63 -5.61 3.90
C LEU A 45 -22.12 -5.26 4.00
N SER A 46 -22.81 -5.75 5.05
CA SER A 46 -24.23 -5.48 5.25
C SER A 46 -24.49 -4.05 5.74
N THR A 47 -23.61 -3.53 6.58
CA THR A 47 -23.71 -2.17 7.15
C THR A 47 -23.13 -1.09 6.23
N THR A 48 -22.06 -1.38 5.51
CA THR A 48 -21.31 -0.38 4.74
C THR A 48 -21.62 -0.48 3.25
N ARG A 49 -22.47 0.43 2.73
CA ARG A 49 -22.83 0.49 1.30
C ARG A 49 -21.62 0.55 0.37
N ARG A 50 -20.59 1.32 0.74
CA ARG A 50 -19.35 1.46 -0.04
C ARG A 50 -18.64 0.11 -0.22
N CYS A 51 -18.57 -0.70 0.82
CA CYS A 51 -17.96 -2.03 0.77
C CYS A 51 -18.74 -2.95 -0.18
N ARG A 52 -20.08 -2.91 -0.11
CA ARG A 52 -20.95 -3.65 -1.04
C ARG A 52 -20.76 -3.22 -2.49
N CYS A 53 -20.72 -1.91 -2.76
CA CYS A 53 -20.50 -1.39 -4.10
C CYS A 53 -19.11 -1.77 -4.64
N ARG A 54 -18.06 -1.67 -3.81
CA ARG A 54 -16.70 -2.08 -4.18
C ARG A 54 -16.65 -3.56 -4.51
N ARG A 55 -17.19 -4.42 -3.64
CA ARG A 55 -17.31 -5.86 -3.89
C ARG A 55 -18.04 -6.14 -5.20
N GLY A 56 -19.21 -5.53 -5.40
CA GLY A 56 -20.00 -5.71 -6.63
C GLY A 56 -19.22 -5.35 -7.90
N ARG A 57 -18.47 -4.24 -7.88
CA ARG A 57 -17.62 -3.83 -9.01
C ARG A 57 -16.52 -4.85 -9.31
N ILE A 58 -15.85 -5.36 -8.28
CA ILE A 58 -14.79 -6.36 -8.46
C ILE A 58 -15.40 -7.68 -8.97
N VAL A 59 -16.56 -8.11 -8.46
CA VAL A 59 -17.27 -9.30 -8.95
C VAL A 59 -17.59 -9.18 -10.44
N SER A 60 -18.06 -8.02 -10.91
CA SER A 60 -18.30 -7.79 -12.34
C SER A 60 -17.02 -7.90 -13.18
N LEU A 61 -15.89 -7.39 -12.68
CA LEU A 61 -14.59 -7.50 -13.34
C LEU A 61 -14.08 -8.94 -13.38
N ILE A 62 -14.20 -9.68 -12.27
CA ILE A 62 -13.86 -11.10 -12.21
C ILE A 62 -14.68 -11.86 -13.26
N GLN A 63 -15.99 -11.62 -13.32
CA GLN A 63 -16.85 -12.27 -14.31
C GLN A 63 -16.43 -11.97 -15.74
N TYR A 64 -16.01 -10.73 -16.03
CA TYR A 64 -15.51 -10.31 -17.34
C TYR A 64 -14.20 -11.02 -17.71
N TYR A 65 -13.22 -11.04 -16.81
CA TYR A 65 -11.94 -11.71 -17.04
C TYR A 65 -12.07 -13.23 -17.10
N SER A 66 -13.03 -13.80 -16.39
CA SER A 66 -13.26 -15.24 -16.36
C SER A 66 -14.04 -15.79 -17.56
N LEU A 67 -14.51 -14.96 -18.51
CA LEU A 67 -15.43 -15.36 -19.59
C LEU A 67 -14.92 -16.53 -20.45
N ASN A 68 -13.62 -16.58 -20.71
CA ASN A 68 -13.01 -17.59 -21.58
C ASN A 68 -12.44 -18.78 -20.82
N PHE A 69 -12.60 -18.79 -19.50
CA PHE A 69 -12.06 -19.81 -18.62
C PHE A 69 -13.16 -20.71 -18.07
N ASP A 70 -12.74 -21.68 -17.28
CA ASP A 70 -13.63 -22.66 -16.69
C ASP A 70 -14.68 -22.01 -15.75
N PRO A 71 -15.92 -22.56 -15.67
CA PRO A 71 -16.99 -22.00 -14.85
C PRO A 71 -16.69 -21.90 -13.35
N PHE A 72 -15.72 -22.66 -12.82
CA PHE A 72 -15.35 -22.63 -11.40
C PHE A 72 -14.29 -21.57 -11.06
N SER A 73 -13.49 -21.14 -12.06
CA SER A 73 -12.50 -20.06 -11.91
C SER A 73 -13.07 -18.79 -11.25
N PRO A 74 -14.22 -18.22 -11.70
CA PRO A 74 -14.76 -17.02 -11.06
C PRO A 74 -15.17 -17.24 -9.60
N TYR A 75 -15.65 -18.43 -9.23
CA TYR A 75 -16.01 -18.72 -7.82
C TYR A 75 -14.77 -18.73 -6.92
N LEU A 76 -13.69 -19.35 -7.40
CA LEU A 76 -12.42 -19.38 -6.68
C LEU A 76 -11.80 -17.98 -6.58
N ALA A 77 -11.86 -17.19 -7.66
CA ALA A 77 -11.42 -15.80 -7.67
C ALA A 77 -12.24 -14.92 -6.70
N ILE A 78 -13.57 -15.11 -6.63
CA ILE A 78 -14.44 -14.42 -5.68
C ILE A 78 -14.07 -14.80 -4.22
N ASN A 79 -13.75 -16.06 -3.94
CA ASN A 79 -13.27 -16.47 -2.61
C ASN A 79 -11.98 -15.74 -2.24
N TYR A 80 -10.99 -15.67 -3.14
CA TYR A 80 -9.77 -14.91 -2.91
C TYR A 80 -10.02 -13.41 -2.71
N MET A 81 -10.92 -12.82 -3.51
CA MET A 81 -11.33 -11.43 -3.36
C MET A 81 -11.97 -11.18 -1.99
N ASP A 82 -12.94 -12.01 -1.58
CA ASP A 82 -13.64 -11.84 -0.30
C ASP A 82 -12.65 -11.96 0.88
N ARG A 83 -11.66 -12.86 0.81
CA ARG A 83 -10.56 -12.96 1.80
C ARG A 83 -9.66 -11.72 1.78
N PHE A 84 -9.25 -11.25 0.60
CA PHE A 84 -8.42 -10.05 0.47
C PHE A 84 -9.11 -8.81 1.05
N LEU A 85 -10.38 -8.59 0.70
CA LEU A 85 -11.18 -7.47 1.21
C LEU A 85 -11.42 -7.57 2.71
N SER A 86 -11.53 -8.79 3.24
CA SER A 86 -11.67 -9.03 4.66
C SER A 86 -10.42 -8.67 5.46
N THR A 87 -9.22 -8.91 4.93
CA THR A 87 -7.96 -8.60 5.60
C THR A 87 -7.53 -7.15 5.34
N SER A 88 -8.00 -6.54 4.25
CA SER A 88 -7.75 -5.15 3.88
C SER A 88 -8.55 -4.14 4.72
N HIS A 89 -8.47 -4.29 6.05
CA HIS A 89 -9.00 -3.34 7.03
C HIS A 89 -8.18 -2.03 7.04
N TYR A 90 -6.90 -2.10 6.63
CA TYR A 90 -6.06 -0.93 6.42
C TYR A 90 -6.43 -0.22 5.11
N SER A 91 -7.28 0.80 5.24
CA SER A 91 -7.37 2.05 4.45
C SER A 91 -6.75 2.10 3.06
N ILE A 92 -6.97 1.12 2.17
CA ILE A 92 -6.72 1.36 0.74
C ILE A 92 -7.82 2.31 0.27
N PRO A 93 -7.50 3.53 -0.17
CA PRO A 93 -8.48 4.47 -0.68
C PRO A 93 -8.92 4.00 -2.07
N LEU A 94 -9.79 3.00 -2.09
CA LEU A 94 -10.40 2.46 -3.31
C LEU A 94 -11.48 3.38 -3.89
N ASP A 95 -11.76 4.53 -3.25
CA ASP A 95 -12.60 5.56 -3.86
C ASP A 95 -11.78 6.46 -4.74
N GLY A 96 -12.36 6.82 -5.89
CA GLY A 96 -11.68 7.61 -6.91
C GLY A 96 -10.59 6.87 -7.67
N LYS A 97 -10.21 5.65 -7.26
CA LYS A 97 -9.12 4.86 -7.86
C LYS A 97 -9.65 3.53 -8.43
N PRO A 98 -10.38 3.55 -9.57
CA PRO A 98 -10.97 2.34 -10.16
C PRO A 98 -9.92 1.30 -10.58
N TRP A 99 -8.71 1.75 -10.92
CA TRP A 99 -7.60 0.86 -11.29
C TRP A 99 -7.21 -0.12 -10.17
N ILE A 100 -7.41 0.23 -8.89
CA ILE A 100 -7.13 -0.70 -7.78
C ILE A 100 -8.13 -1.85 -7.79
N LEU A 101 -9.40 -1.59 -8.13
CA LEU A 101 -10.42 -2.64 -8.26
C LEU A 101 -10.06 -3.61 -9.39
N ASN A 102 -9.58 -3.08 -10.52
CA ASN A 102 -9.09 -3.89 -11.65
C ASN A 102 -7.89 -4.74 -11.23
N LEU A 103 -6.92 -4.15 -10.54
CA LEU A 103 -5.74 -4.87 -10.07
C LEU A 103 -6.11 -6.03 -9.13
N VAL A 104 -7.04 -5.81 -8.21
CA VAL A 104 -7.55 -6.88 -7.34
C VAL A 104 -8.24 -7.97 -8.16
N ALA A 105 -9.12 -7.61 -9.09
CA ALA A 105 -9.82 -8.58 -9.94
C ALA A 105 -8.83 -9.45 -10.75
N VAL A 106 -7.90 -8.83 -11.48
CA VAL A 106 -6.89 -9.52 -12.28
C VAL A 106 -6.04 -10.43 -11.39
N SER A 107 -5.58 -9.94 -10.24
CA SER A 107 -4.77 -10.75 -9.32
C SER A 107 -5.52 -11.98 -8.80
N CYS A 108 -6.79 -11.83 -8.43
CA CYS A 108 -7.63 -12.93 -7.97
C CYS A 108 -7.91 -13.96 -9.07
N VAL A 109 -8.14 -13.51 -10.32
CA VAL A 109 -8.33 -14.39 -11.47
C VAL A 109 -7.05 -15.15 -11.80
N SER A 110 -5.91 -14.47 -11.90
CA SER A 110 -4.62 -15.11 -12.16
C SER A 110 -4.28 -16.17 -11.11
N LEU A 111 -4.55 -15.89 -9.83
CA LEU A 111 -4.36 -16.87 -8.76
C LEU A 111 -5.31 -18.06 -8.90
N ALA A 112 -6.59 -17.82 -9.23
CA ALA A 112 -7.57 -18.89 -9.46
C ALA A 112 -7.19 -19.79 -10.64
N LEU A 113 -6.76 -19.20 -11.76
CA LEU A 113 -6.31 -19.93 -12.94
C LEU A 113 -5.07 -20.77 -12.64
N LYS A 114 -4.08 -20.19 -11.94
CA LYS A 114 -2.89 -20.90 -11.46
C LYS A 114 -3.26 -22.09 -10.58
N MET A 115 -4.19 -21.90 -9.65
CA MET A 115 -4.64 -22.96 -8.73
C MET A 115 -5.44 -24.07 -9.43
N ARG A 116 -6.09 -23.74 -10.54
CA ARG A 116 -6.81 -24.70 -11.37
C ARG A 116 -5.92 -25.33 -12.45
N LYS A 117 -4.61 -25.03 -12.45
CA LYS A 117 -3.65 -25.49 -13.48
C LYS A 117 -4.13 -25.19 -14.90
N MET A 118 -4.75 -24.02 -15.06
CA MET A 118 -5.16 -23.55 -16.38
C MET A 118 -4.00 -22.79 -17.01
N GLU A 119 -3.73 -23.09 -18.27
CA GLU A 119 -2.84 -22.28 -19.09
C GLU A 119 -3.51 -20.92 -19.35
N PHE A 120 -2.83 -19.84 -18.97
CA PHE A 120 -3.22 -18.47 -19.29
C PHE A 120 -1.96 -17.67 -19.61
N SER A 121 -2.08 -16.71 -20.53
CA SER A 121 -0.97 -15.85 -20.90
C SER A 121 -1.06 -14.53 -20.14
N ILE A 122 0.09 -13.91 -19.87
CA ILE A 122 0.14 -12.52 -19.40
C ILE A 122 -0.61 -11.60 -20.38
N SER A 123 -0.60 -11.92 -21.68
CA SER A 123 -1.34 -11.21 -22.72
C SER A 123 -2.85 -11.12 -22.45
N ASP A 124 -3.43 -12.08 -21.73
CA ASP A 124 -4.86 -12.09 -21.39
C ASP A 124 -5.24 -10.93 -20.45
N PHE A 125 -4.25 -10.38 -19.74
CA PHE A 125 -4.41 -9.28 -18.78
C PHE A 125 -3.45 -8.10 -19.02
N GLN A 126 -2.71 -8.10 -20.13
CA GLN A 126 -1.56 -7.23 -20.32
C GLN A 126 -1.93 -5.74 -20.31
N ASP A 127 -2.98 -5.37 -21.02
CA ASP A 127 -3.45 -3.98 -21.08
C ASP A 127 -3.90 -3.49 -19.70
N ASP A 128 -4.66 -4.31 -18.97
CA ASP A 128 -5.14 -3.96 -17.63
C ASP A 128 -3.99 -3.87 -16.62
N LEU A 129 -3.02 -4.78 -16.68
CA LEU A 129 -1.86 -4.75 -15.81
C LEU A 129 -0.96 -3.54 -16.10
N PHE A 130 -0.74 -3.22 -17.37
CA PHE A 130 0.00 -2.03 -17.79
C PHE A 130 -0.71 -0.74 -17.33
N ASN A 131 -2.03 -0.68 -17.50
CA ASN A 131 -2.84 0.43 -17.01
C ASN A 131 -2.74 0.58 -15.48
N CYS A 132 -2.80 -0.52 -14.73
CA CYS A 132 -2.63 -0.50 -13.28
C CYS A 132 -1.23 -0.03 -12.86
N TYR A 133 -0.18 -0.49 -13.56
CA TYR A 133 1.19 -0.06 -13.32
C TYR A 133 1.38 1.45 -13.51
N ASN A 134 0.95 1.98 -14.66
CA ASN A 134 1.06 3.40 -14.95
C ASN A 134 0.30 4.26 -13.93
N ARG A 135 -0.90 3.81 -13.52
CA ARG A 135 -1.71 4.51 -12.51
C ARG A 135 -1.09 4.44 -11.12
N MET A 136 -0.43 3.33 -10.78
CA MET A 136 0.32 3.22 -9.53
C MET A 136 1.51 4.17 -9.51
N GLN A 137 2.27 4.25 -10.60
CA GLN A 137 3.37 5.22 -10.75
C GLN A 137 2.87 6.66 -10.62
N GLN A 138 1.81 7.03 -11.33
CA GLN A 138 1.20 8.36 -11.22
C GLN A 138 0.73 8.67 -9.80
N ALA A 139 0.16 7.69 -9.09
CA ALA A 139 -0.29 7.88 -7.71
C ALA A 139 0.87 8.09 -6.74
N VAL A 140 2.03 7.47 -6.98
CA VAL A 140 3.25 7.70 -6.19
C VAL A 140 3.82 9.09 -6.47
N VAL A 141 3.92 9.47 -7.75
CA VAL A 141 4.41 10.80 -8.16
C VAL A 141 3.51 11.91 -7.59
N ALA A 142 2.20 11.81 -7.75
CA ALA A 142 1.25 12.79 -7.21
C ALA A 142 1.34 12.94 -5.68
N ALA A 143 1.61 11.85 -4.96
CA ALA A 143 1.81 11.91 -3.52
C ALA A 143 3.13 12.61 -3.11
N MET A 144 4.11 12.66 -4.02
CA MET A 144 5.35 13.42 -3.83
C MET A 144 5.17 14.90 -4.16
N ASP A 145 4.42 15.22 -5.22
CA ASP A 145 4.13 16.60 -5.64
C ASP A 145 3.28 17.38 -4.60
N ASP A 146 2.38 16.70 -3.88
CA ASP A 146 1.60 17.29 -2.77
C ASP A 146 2.48 17.79 -1.61
N CYS A 147 3.77 17.39 -1.54
CA CYS A 147 4.75 17.90 -0.59
C CYS A 147 5.63 19.04 -1.15
N GLU A 148 5.47 19.43 -2.42
CA GLU A 148 6.40 20.32 -3.12
C GLU A 148 6.08 21.82 -2.93
N SER A 149 4.92 22.19 -2.35
CA SER A 149 4.61 23.61 -2.12
C SER A 149 5.43 24.29 -1.01
N VAL A 150 6.35 23.57 -0.35
CA VAL A 150 7.28 24.12 0.67
C VAL A 150 8.74 23.65 0.45
N VAL A 151 9.08 22.97 -0.65
CA VAL A 151 10.44 22.46 -0.87
C VAL A 151 10.97 22.77 -2.28
N GLU A 152 10.93 24.04 -2.68
CA GLU A 152 12.04 24.57 -3.49
C GLU A 152 13.25 24.76 -2.56
N MET A 153 13.85 23.65 -2.15
CA MET A 153 15.19 23.62 -1.58
C MET A 153 15.96 22.58 -2.38
N GLY A 154 16.80 23.08 -3.29
CA GLY A 154 17.54 22.28 -4.25
C GLY A 154 18.14 21.04 -3.60
N SER A 155 18.03 19.92 -4.32
CA SER A 155 18.60 18.62 -3.95
C SER A 155 19.98 18.77 -3.30
N CYS A 156 20.03 18.61 -1.98
CA CYS A 156 21.27 18.50 -1.23
C CYS A 156 21.89 17.12 -1.50
N THR A 157 22.33 16.89 -2.73
CA THR A 157 23.32 15.84 -2.99
C THR A 157 24.59 16.18 -2.21
N PRO A 158 25.36 15.19 -1.71
CA PRO A 158 26.58 15.43 -0.93
C PRO A 158 27.62 16.32 -1.65
N ALA A 159 27.52 16.45 -2.98
CA ALA A 159 28.34 17.33 -3.80
C ALA A 159 28.14 18.82 -3.47
N ASN A 160 26.92 19.25 -3.13
CA ASN A 160 26.62 20.67 -2.89
C ASN A 160 27.10 21.19 -1.53
N VAL A 161 27.54 20.30 -0.63
CA VAL A 161 28.06 20.69 0.70
C VAL A 161 29.49 21.23 0.61
N LEU A 162 30.26 20.81 -0.39
CA LEU A 162 31.68 21.19 -0.52
C LEU A 162 31.87 22.60 -1.11
N ASP A 163 30.92 23.11 -1.88
CA ASP A 163 31.05 24.42 -2.54
C ASP A 163 30.77 25.59 -1.59
N ALA A 164 29.92 25.38 -0.57
CA ALA A 164 29.56 26.40 0.42
C ALA A 164 30.70 26.76 1.38
N GLN A 165 31.73 25.89 1.50
CA GLN A 165 32.90 26.15 2.35
C GLN A 165 34.06 26.81 1.60
N CYS A 166 34.01 26.89 0.26
CA CYS A 166 35.08 27.50 -0.52
C CYS A 166 34.96 29.03 -0.62
N PHE A 167 33.76 29.61 -0.41
CA PHE A 167 33.56 31.07 -0.50
C PHE A 167 33.85 31.85 0.78
N SER A 168 34.09 31.20 1.93
CA SER A 168 34.38 31.90 3.19
C SER A 168 35.87 32.13 3.46
N TYR A 169 36.76 31.72 2.54
CA TYR A 169 38.21 31.96 2.67
C TYR A 169 38.79 32.77 1.50
N SER A 170 38.24 33.96 1.24
CA SER A 170 39.05 35.08 0.72
C SER A 170 38.28 36.38 0.79
N SER A 171 38.64 37.21 1.78
CA SER A 171 38.89 38.64 1.61
C SER A 171 39.01 39.31 2.98
N SER A 172 40.09 39.02 3.69
CA SER A 172 40.66 39.98 4.65
C SER A 172 41.46 41.00 3.85
N GLU A 173 40.99 42.25 3.79
CA GLU A 173 41.78 43.50 3.83
C GLU A 173 40.96 44.71 3.35
N ASN A 174 40.43 45.49 4.31
CA ASN A 174 40.75 46.91 4.50
C ASN A 174 39.74 47.58 5.43
N LYS A 175 40.24 48.15 6.53
CA LYS A 175 39.46 48.84 7.55
C LYS A 175 40.04 50.25 7.75
N GLN A 176 39.32 51.27 7.30
CA GLN A 176 39.41 52.70 7.64
C GLN A 176 38.13 53.34 7.05
N MET A 177 37.41 54.30 7.62
CA MET A 177 37.35 55.04 8.90
C MET A 177 36.02 55.82 8.80
N SER A 178 35.23 55.94 9.87
CA SER A 178 34.51 57.18 10.26
C SER A 178 33.31 56.88 11.17
N ALA A 179 33.09 57.82 12.09
CA ALA A 179 32.34 57.71 13.32
C ALA A 179 30.87 58.13 13.18
N THR A 180 30.06 57.73 14.16
CA THR A 180 29.31 58.63 15.09
C THR A 180 27.95 58.03 15.48
N GLY A 181 27.69 57.96 16.79
CA GLY A 181 26.41 58.38 17.35
C GLY A 181 25.46 57.30 17.88
N ASN A 182 25.43 57.23 19.22
CA ASN A 182 24.26 57.06 20.12
C ASN A 182 23.28 55.89 19.86
N GLY A 183 22.87 55.07 20.84
CA GLY A 183 22.90 55.16 22.28
C GLY A 183 21.66 54.43 22.83
N ASP A 184 21.84 53.70 23.94
CA ASP A 184 20.82 53.03 24.78
C ASP A 184 20.02 51.87 24.13
N ILE A 185 19.80 50.71 24.76
CA ILE A 185 19.21 50.50 26.09
C ILE A 185 19.81 49.26 26.79
N ARG A 186 20.23 49.48 28.04
CA ARG A 186 20.57 48.54 29.13
C ARG A 186 19.37 47.61 29.41
N GLY A 187 19.48 46.34 29.77
CA GLY A 187 20.33 45.77 30.80
C GLY A 187 19.66 44.51 31.35
N LEU A 188 20.48 43.62 31.89
CA LEU A 188 20.17 42.29 32.39
C LEU A 188 19.29 42.30 33.64
N LYS A 189 18.44 41.27 33.86
CA LYS A 189 18.61 40.38 35.04
C LYS A 189 17.68 39.16 35.08
N ARG A 190 18.25 38.12 35.69
CA ARG A 190 17.81 36.74 35.94
C ARG A 190 16.68 36.57 36.96
N ARG A 191 16.06 35.39 36.86
CA ARG A 191 15.15 34.61 37.74
C ARG A 191 15.48 34.58 39.25
N LYS A 192 14.43 34.47 40.10
CA LYS A 192 14.18 33.44 41.17
C LYS A 192 12.94 33.83 42.03
N THR A 193 11.87 33.02 42.07
CA THR A 193 11.43 31.97 43.04
C THR A 193 10.82 32.45 44.36
N SER A 194 9.61 31.93 44.65
CA SER A 194 8.91 31.68 45.94
C SER A 194 8.65 32.92 46.83
N GLU A 195 7.62 33.04 47.68
CA GLU A 195 6.79 32.10 48.46
C GLU A 195 5.62 32.88 49.14
N PHE A 196 4.49 32.20 49.37
CA PHE A 196 3.43 32.36 50.41
C PHE A 196 2.54 33.61 50.60
N ALA A 197 1.22 33.34 50.48
CA ALA A 197 0.09 33.57 51.41
C ALA A 197 -0.19 34.94 52.09
N ALA A 198 -1.43 35.44 51.95
CA ALA A 198 -2.46 35.52 53.02
C ALA A 198 -3.71 36.33 52.59
N ASP A 199 -4.88 35.78 52.93
CA ASP A 199 -6.23 36.35 53.18
C ASP A 199 -6.69 37.68 52.59
N MET A 200 -7.84 37.62 51.87
CA MET A 200 -9.13 38.10 52.38
C MET A 200 -10.29 37.37 51.68
#